data_AF-A0A7W1X0Q4-F1
#
_entry.id   AF-A0A7W1X0Q4-F1
#
_cell.length_a   1.000
_cell.length_b   1.000
_cell.length_c   1.000
_cell.angle_alpha   90.00
_cell.angle_beta   90.00
_cell.angle_gamma   90.00
#
_symmetry.space_group_name_H-M   'P 1'
#
loop_
_entity.id
_entity.type
_entity.pdbx_description
1 polymer ?
#
loop_
_entity_poly.entity_id
_entity_poly.type
_entity_poly.pdbx_seq_one_letter_code
_entity_poly.pdbx_strand_id
1 'polypeptide(L)'
;MLRKEKILFLSAFLVAIFAASAYFLNFHSGFSSEASDWGSFGSYLAGTITIPFSVLTLYFIYKTYVTTENTLTSNLISIRTSEAHDAIREASNFVEQSLDSKVMFHGEEVTFRDLHNDLSKFKHISGLIESDHIFKHRYRISVVKPILCLYDFLNAAESQFGITPTVRFYKIRYQWIINLHNEYNLHEIHMPKFGITSKQLEDYFYNIE
;
A
#
# COMPACT_ATOMS: atom_id res chain seq x y z
N MET A 1 -28.50 21.43 9.49
CA MET A 1 -28.66 20.01 9.86
C MET A 1 -27.58 19.67 10.90
N LEU A 2 -27.92 19.53 12.18
CA LEU A 2 -26.93 19.27 13.24
C LEU A 2 -26.39 17.83 13.11
N ARG A 3 -25.07 17.66 13.22
CA ARG A 3 -24.40 16.35 13.18
C ARG A 3 -24.94 15.49 14.33
N LYS A 4 -25.19 14.20 14.10
CA LYS A 4 -25.83 13.28 15.08
C LYS A 4 -25.15 13.29 16.47
N GLU A 5 -23.83 13.51 16.54
CA GLU A 5 -23.14 13.62 17.83
C GLU A 5 -23.53 14.87 18.62
N LYS A 6 -23.77 16.00 17.95
CA LYS A 6 -24.23 17.24 18.60
C LYS A 6 -25.64 17.09 19.18
N ILE A 7 -26.50 16.32 18.50
CA ILE A 7 -27.86 16.01 18.97
C ILE A 7 -27.79 15.13 20.21
N LEU A 8 -26.93 14.10 20.23
CA LEU A 8 -26.72 13.24 21.39
C LEU A 8 -26.17 14.00 22.60
N PHE A 9 -25.20 14.89 22.38
CA PHE A 9 -24.65 15.73 23.44
C PHE A 9 -25.70 16.69 24.01
N LEU A 10 -26.49 17.34 23.13
CA LEU A 10 -27.59 18.21 23.53
C LEU A 10 -28.67 17.44 24.30
N SER A 11 -28.99 16.22 23.88
CA SER A 11 -29.93 15.34 24.58
C SER A 11 -29.42 14.96 25.98
N ALA A 12 -28.14 14.59 26.12
CA ALA A 12 -27.55 14.27 27.41
C ALA A 12 -27.57 15.47 28.36
N PHE A 13 -27.28 16.67 27.84
CA PHE A 13 -27.35 17.92 28.58
C PHE A 13 -28.78 18.24 29.05
N LEU A 14 -29.78 18.06 28.18
CA LEU A 14 -31.19 18.25 28.55
C LEU A 14 -31.66 17.24 29.60
N VAL A 15 -31.22 15.98 29.53
CA VAL A 15 -31.52 14.96 30.56
C VAL A 15 -30.91 15.36 31.90
N ALA A 16 -29.69 15.88 31.93
CA ALA A 16 -29.04 16.35 33.15
C ALA A 16 -29.78 17.54 33.78
N ILE A 17 -30.18 18.53 32.96
CA ILE A 17 -31.00 19.67 33.42
C ILE A 17 -32.35 19.18 33.93
N PHE A 18 -33.02 18.29 33.18
CA PHE A 18 -34.32 17.77 33.57
C PHE A 18 -34.26 17.00 34.90
N ALA A 19 -33.25 16.15 35.09
CA ALA A 19 -33.04 15.44 36.35
C ALA A 19 -32.83 16.44 37.51
N ALA A 20 -31.97 17.44 37.33
CA ALA A 20 -31.74 18.47 38.33
C ALA A 20 -33.02 19.27 38.66
N SER A 21 -33.74 19.75 37.65
CA SER A 21 -35.00 20.48 37.84
C SER A 21 -36.08 19.63 38.51
N ALA A 22 -36.20 18.35 38.13
CA ALA A 22 -37.17 17.43 38.73
C ALA A 22 -36.91 17.20 40.23
N TYR A 23 -35.63 17.17 40.64
CA TYR A 23 -35.27 17.07 42.06
C TYR A 23 -35.75 18.30 42.85
N PHE A 24 -35.41 19.50 42.40
CA PHE A 24 -35.81 20.74 43.09
C PHE A 24 -37.33 20.95 43.09
N LEU A 25 -38.06 20.47 42.08
CA LEU A 25 -39.52 20.55 42.07
C LEU A 25 -40.20 19.59 43.04
N ASN A 26 -39.67 18.37 43.22
CA ASN A 26 -40.35 17.32 43.99
C ASN A 26 -39.82 17.16 45.42
N PHE A 27 -38.54 17.45 45.67
CA PHE A 27 -37.87 17.08 46.93
C PHE A 27 -37.28 18.28 47.68
N HIS A 28 -37.10 19.45 47.05
CA HIS A 28 -36.45 20.57 47.72
C HIS A 28 -36.76 21.94 47.11
N SER A 29 -37.56 22.76 47.81
CA SER A 29 -37.92 24.12 47.36
C SER A 29 -36.85 25.17 47.73
N GLY A 30 -35.60 24.98 47.29
CA GLY A 30 -34.51 25.95 47.50
C GLY A 30 -33.12 25.32 47.64
N PHE A 31 -32.13 26.14 47.98
CA PHE A 31 -30.79 25.67 48.35
C PHE A 31 -30.75 25.39 49.85
N SER A 32 -30.42 24.15 50.22
CA SER A 32 -30.28 23.77 51.64
C SER A 32 -28.93 24.19 52.21
N SER A 33 -28.93 24.61 53.47
CA SER A 33 -27.73 24.78 54.29
C SER A 33 -27.25 23.47 54.93
N GLU A 34 -28.06 22.40 54.87
CA GLU A 34 -27.72 21.11 55.47
C GLU A 34 -26.96 20.21 54.50
N ALA A 35 -25.83 19.66 54.97
CA ALA A 35 -25.00 18.76 54.16
C ALA A 35 -25.73 17.47 53.74
N SER A 36 -26.69 17.01 54.53
CA SER A 36 -27.49 15.80 54.26
C SER A 36 -28.32 15.93 52.98
N ASP A 37 -28.87 17.10 52.71
CA ASP A 37 -29.70 17.35 51.54
C ASP A 37 -28.89 17.34 50.24
N TRP A 38 -27.64 17.80 50.31
CA TRP A 38 -26.68 17.71 49.20
C TRP A 38 -26.25 16.26 48.93
N GLY A 39 -26.13 15.44 49.97
CA GLY A 39 -25.92 14.00 49.81
C GLY A 39 -27.09 13.29 49.12
N SER A 40 -28.32 13.68 49.47
CA SER A 40 -29.55 13.15 48.86
C SER A 40 -29.69 13.57 47.40
N PHE A 41 -29.39 14.83 47.08
CA PHE A 41 -29.34 15.33 45.70
C PHE A 41 -28.32 14.59 44.84
N GLY A 42 -27.09 14.45 45.36
CA GLY A 42 -26.03 13.70 44.68
C GLY A 42 -26.43 12.26 44.41
N SER A 43 -27.08 11.60 45.37
CA SER A 43 -27.56 10.22 45.22
C SER A 43 -28.67 10.09 44.17
N TYR A 44 -29.63 11.03 44.16
CA TYR A 44 -30.70 11.08 43.16
C TYR A 44 -30.15 11.31 41.74
N LEU A 45 -29.24 12.27 41.58
CA LEU A 45 -28.61 12.53 40.28
C LEU A 45 -27.78 11.35 39.82
N ALA A 46 -27.00 10.73 40.72
CA ALA A 46 -26.23 9.54 40.41
C ALA A 46 -27.15 8.40 39.93
N GLY A 47 -28.26 8.13 40.62
CA GLY A 47 -29.23 7.11 40.17
C GLY A 47 -29.87 7.43 38.81
N THR A 48 -30.29 8.68 38.63
CA THR A 48 -31.12 9.09 37.47
C THR A 48 -30.29 9.30 36.20
N ILE A 49 -29.10 9.89 36.31
CA ILE A 49 -28.25 10.24 35.17
C ILE A 49 -27.39 9.04 34.74
N THR A 50 -26.99 8.17 35.66
CA THR A 50 -26.03 7.09 35.36
C THR A 50 -26.53 6.15 34.27
N ILE A 51 -27.80 5.75 34.29
CA ILE A 51 -28.36 4.82 33.30
C ILE A 51 -28.28 5.39 31.87
N PRO A 52 -28.86 6.58 31.56
CA PRO A 52 -28.80 7.14 30.21
C PRO A 52 -27.35 7.47 29.79
N PHE A 53 -26.50 7.93 30.70
CA PHE A 53 -25.10 8.22 30.39
C PHE A 53 -24.26 6.96 30.17
N SER A 54 -24.61 5.84 30.81
CA SER A 54 -23.93 4.55 30.57
C SER A 54 -24.22 4.05 29.16
N VAL A 55 -25.48 4.13 28.70
CA VAL A 55 -25.86 3.78 27.33
C VAL A 55 -25.14 4.67 26.32
N LEU A 56 -25.08 5.97 26.60
CA LEU A 56 -24.39 6.94 25.73
C LEU A 56 -22.89 6.67 25.67
N THR A 57 -22.26 6.39 26.82
CA THR A 57 -20.85 6.04 26.93
C THR A 57 -20.54 4.77 26.12
N LEU A 58 -21.36 3.73 26.27
CA LEU A 58 -21.21 2.48 25.51
C LEU A 58 -21.30 2.73 24.00
N TYR A 59 -22.24 3.58 23.56
CA TYR A 59 -22.37 3.96 22.15
C TYR A 59 -21.11 4.67 21.61
N PHE A 60 -20.54 5.61 22.37
CA PHE A 60 -19.31 6.30 21.95
C PHE A 60 -18.10 5.37 21.94
N ILE A 61 -17.98 4.46 22.91
CA ILE A 61 -16.92 3.44 22.93
C ILE A 61 -17.03 2.56 21.67
N TYR A 62 -18.21 2.03 21.37
CA TYR A 62 -18.45 1.23 20.18
C TYR A 62 -18.07 1.97 18.88
N LYS A 63 -18.52 3.22 18.74
CA LYS A 63 -18.20 4.03 17.56
C LYS A 63 -16.71 4.30 17.43
N THR A 64 -16.05 4.57 18.55
CA THR A 64 -14.60 4.81 18.60
C THR A 64 -13.87 3.55 18.17
N TYR A 65 -14.24 2.39 18.71
CA TYR A 65 -13.68 1.10 18.32
C TYR A 65 -13.77 0.85 16.80
N VAL A 66 -14.96 0.99 16.21
CA VAL A 66 -15.15 0.81 14.76
C VAL A 66 -14.32 1.82 13.94
N THR A 67 -14.22 3.06 14.41
CA THR A 67 -13.42 4.09 13.72
C THR A 67 -11.93 3.77 13.81
N THR A 68 -11.45 3.34 14.97
CA THR A 68 -10.07 2.93 15.21
C THR A 68 -9.69 1.71 14.38
N GLU A 69 -10.56 0.70 14.31
CA GLU A 69 -10.35 -0.50 13.50
C GLU A 69 -10.24 -0.18 12.00
N ASN A 70 -11.16 0.64 11.48
CA ASN A 70 -11.11 1.09 10.09
C ASN A 70 -9.84 1.89 9.78
N THR A 71 -9.47 2.81 10.67
CA THR A 71 -8.26 3.64 10.52
C THR A 71 -6.99 2.79 10.56
N LEU A 72 -6.93 1.80 11.46
CA LEU A 72 -5.80 0.88 11.55
C LEU A 72 -5.68 0.06 10.26
N THR A 73 -6.79 -0.47 9.76
CA THR A 73 -6.82 -1.25 8.51
C THR A 73 -6.37 -0.41 7.32
N SER A 74 -6.88 0.83 7.18
CA SER A 74 -6.43 1.73 6.12
C SER A 74 -4.95 2.09 6.23
N ASN A 75 -4.46 2.32 7.45
CA ASN A 75 -3.05 2.62 7.69
C ASN A 75 -2.17 1.42 7.31
N LEU A 76 -2.55 0.20 7.70
CA LEU A 76 -1.81 -1.01 7.33
C LEU A 76 -1.74 -1.21 5.81
N ILE A 77 -2.85 -0.97 5.09
CA ILE A 77 -2.86 -1.03 3.63
C ILE A 77 -1.92 0.03 3.03
N SER A 78 -1.94 1.26 3.55
CA SER A 78 -1.06 2.33 3.07
C SER A 78 0.42 2.04 3.33
N ILE A 79 0.78 1.48 4.50
CA ILE A 79 2.15 1.10 4.84
C ILE A 79 2.64 0.00 3.91
N ARG A 80 1.87 -1.08 3.75
CA ARG A 80 2.23 -2.17 2.82
C ARG A 80 2.35 -1.69 1.37
N THR A 81 1.49 -0.77 0.96
CA THR A 81 1.56 -0.17 -0.38
C THR A 81 2.85 0.64 -0.54
N SER A 82 3.24 1.41 0.49
CA SER A 82 4.50 2.16 0.52
C SER A 82 5.72 1.24 0.47
N GLU A 83 5.74 0.20 1.30
CA GLU A 83 6.82 -0.81 1.32
C GLU A 83 6.97 -1.48 -0.05
N ALA A 84 5.85 -1.82 -0.70
CA ALA A 84 5.87 -2.36 -2.07
C ALA A 84 6.43 -1.34 -3.08
N HIS A 85 6.12 -0.05 -2.93
CA HIS A 85 6.69 1.00 -3.78
C HIS A 85 8.19 1.18 -3.57
N ASP A 86 8.66 1.09 -2.33
CA ASP A 86 10.08 1.15 -2.00
C ASP A 86 10.83 -0.06 -2.57
N ALA A 87 10.26 -1.27 -2.46
CA ALA A 87 10.82 -2.47 -3.08
C ALA A 87 10.87 -2.38 -4.61
N ILE A 88 9.81 -1.85 -5.25
CA ILE A 88 9.81 -1.58 -6.70
C ILE A 88 10.92 -0.59 -7.07
N ARG A 89 11.11 0.47 -6.26
CA ARG A 89 12.15 1.47 -6.49
C ARG A 89 13.55 0.88 -6.35
N GLU A 90 13.77 0.04 -5.35
CA GLU A 90 15.05 -0.66 -5.15
C GLU A 90 15.33 -1.64 -6.30
N ALA A 91 14.34 -2.46 -6.68
CA ALA A 91 14.46 -3.37 -7.82
C ALA A 91 14.70 -2.61 -9.13
N SER A 92 14.06 -1.46 -9.33
CA SER A 92 14.33 -0.58 -10.47
C SER A 92 15.76 -0.04 -10.44
N ASN A 93 16.25 0.43 -9.28
CA ASN A 93 17.64 0.88 -9.16
C ASN A 93 18.63 -0.23 -9.50
N PHE A 94 18.35 -1.47 -9.09
CA PHE A 94 19.16 -2.63 -9.44
C PHE A 94 19.17 -2.90 -10.95
N VAL A 95 18.01 -2.78 -11.63
CA VAL A 95 17.95 -2.84 -13.10
C VAL A 95 18.80 -1.74 -13.73
N GLU A 96 18.71 -0.51 -13.24
CA GLU A 96 19.50 0.61 -13.77
C GLU A 96 21.01 0.39 -13.61
N GLN A 97 21.45 -0.07 -12.44
CA GLN A 97 22.85 -0.43 -12.21
C GLN A 97 23.31 -1.56 -13.13
N SER A 98 22.42 -2.52 -13.40
CA SER A 98 22.75 -3.63 -14.28
C SER A 98 22.80 -3.21 -15.75
N LEU A 99 21.98 -2.25 -16.17
CA LEU A 99 22.07 -1.60 -17.48
C LEU A 99 23.36 -0.80 -17.63
N ASP A 100 23.86 -0.21 -16.55
CA ASP A 100 25.15 0.52 -16.54
C ASP A 100 26.37 -0.42 -16.50
N SER A 101 26.15 -1.73 -16.38
CA SER A 101 27.26 -2.69 -16.39
C SER A 101 27.94 -2.73 -17.77
N LYS A 102 29.26 -2.74 -17.72
CA LYS A 102 30.13 -2.61 -18.89
C LYS A 102 30.50 -3.96 -19.49
N VAL A 103 30.50 -4.02 -20.81
CA VAL A 103 30.86 -5.21 -21.57
C VAL A 103 31.80 -4.81 -22.71
N MET A 104 32.77 -5.67 -22.99
CA MET A 104 33.63 -5.50 -24.15
C MET A 104 32.88 -5.93 -25.40
N PHE A 105 32.70 -5.03 -26.35
CA PHE A 105 32.07 -5.27 -27.64
C PHE A 105 33.02 -4.81 -28.74
N HIS A 106 33.51 -5.76 -29.56
CA HIS A 106 34.48 -5.47 -30.64
C HIS A 106 35.74 -4.69 -30.21
N GLY A 107 36.17 -4.85 -28.96
CA GLY A 107 37.34 -4.15 -28.41
C GLY A 107 37.04 -2.78 -27.80
N GLU A 108 35.78 -2.32 -27.87
CA GLU A 108 35.29 -1.12 -27.19
C GLU A 108 34.47 -1.49 -25.96
N GLU A 109 34.56 -0.67 -24.91
CA GLU A 109 33.79 -0.86 -23.69
C GLU A 109 32.42 -0.16 -23.84
N VAL A 110 31.34 -0.94 -23.85
CA VAL A 110 29.96 -0.44 -24.01
C VAL A 110 29.10 -0.83 -22.81
N THR A 111 28.20 0.04 -22.38
CA THR A 111 27.20 -0.30 -21.35
C THR A 111 25.99 -0.94 -21.99
N PHE A 112 25.29 -1.85 -21.28
CA PHE A 112 24.02 -2.36 -21.81
C PHE A 112 23.00 -1.25 -22.07
N ARG A 113 23.04 -0.14 -21.32
CA ARG A 113 22.22 1.06 -21.56
C ARG A 113 22.45 1.62 -22.96
N ASP A 114 23.72 1.77 -23.36
CA ASP A 114 24.07 2.26 -24.70
C ASP A 114 23.57 1.33 -25.79
N LEU A 115 23.56 0.02 -25.51
CA LEU A 115 23.05 -0.99 -26.43
C LEU A 115 21.54 -0.91 -26.61
N HIS A 116 20.79 -0.59 -25.55
CA HIS A 116 19.33 -0.45 -25.66
C HIS A 116 18.93 0.87 -26.29
N ASN A 117 19.65 1.96 -25.99
CA ASN A 117 19.34 3.30 -26.52
C ASN A 117 19.65 3.45 -28.02
N ASP A 118 20.57 2.65 -28.56
CA ASP A 118 20.94 2.66 -29.98
C ASP A 118 20.44 1.39 -30.68
N LEU A 119 19.29 1.51 -31.34
CA LEU A 119 18.64 0.41 -32.07
C LEU A 119 19.55 -0.22 -33.14
N SER A 120 20.49 0.55 -33.71
CA SER A 120 21.42 0.06 -34.73
C SER A 120 22.50 -0.84 -34.13
N LYS A 121 23.02 -0.47 -32.95
CA LYS A 121 23.95 -1.30 -32.17
C LYS A 121 23.23 -2.55 -31.65
N PHE A 122 21.99 -2.40 -31.18
CA PHE A 122 21.20 -3.54 -30.70
C PHE A 122 21.02 -4.62 -31.77
N LYS A 123 20.66 -4.24 -33.01
CA LYS A 123 20.52 -5.18 -34.14
C LYS A 123 21.80 -5.97 -34.44
N HIS A 124 22.96 -5.32 -34.32
CA HIS A 124 24.23 -5.99 -34.53
C HIS A 124 24.58 -6.93 -33.36
N ILE A 125 24.10 -6.59 -32.17
CA ILE A 125 24.33 -7.35 -30.94
C ILE A 125 23.38 -8.53 -30.80
N SER A 126 22.15 -8.45 -31.32
CA SER A 126 21.21 -9.56 -31.22
C SER A 126 21.75 -10.84 -31.88
N GLY A 127 22.42 -10.71 -33.03
CA GLY A 127 23.12 -11.85 -33.67
C GLY A 127 24.35 -12.34 -32.90
N LEU A 128 24.96 -11.49 -32.08
CA LEU A 128 26.10 -11.85 -31.21
C LEU A 128 25.65 -12.46 -29.88
N ILE A 129 24.51 -12.04 -29.32
CA ILE A 129 23.85 -12.69 -28.19
C ILE A 129 23.51 -14.14 -28.56
N GLU A 130 23.11 -14.42 -29.80
CA GLU A 130 22.83 -15.79 -30.20
C GLU A 130 24.08 -16.63 -30.46
N SER A 131 25.19 -16.02 -30.90
CA SER A 131 26.41 -16.75 -31.32
C SER A 131 27.49 -16.86 -30.24
N ASP A 132 27.58 -15.92 -29.30
CA ASP A 132 28.54 -15.94 -28.18
C ASP A 132 27.85 -16.36 -26.88
N HIS A 133 28.11 -17.59 -26.45
CA HIS A 133 27.54 -18.17 -25.24
C HIS A 133 27.90 -17.39 -23.95
N ILE A 134 29.10 -16.78 -23.88
CA ILE A 134 29.54 -16.02 -22.70
C ILE A 134 28.80 -14.68 -22.66
N PHE A 135 28.70 -14.00 -23.80
CA PHE A 135 27.96 -12.74 -23.91
C PHE A 135 26.47 -12.94 -23.62
N LYS A 136 25.87 -13.98 -24.20
CA LYS A 136 24.47 -14.40 -23.94
C LYS A 136 24.19 -14.60 -22.46
N HIS A 137 25.05 -15.37 -21.80
CA HIS A 137 24.90 -15.67 -20.38
C HIS A 137 24.99 -14.40 -19.53
N ARG A 138 25.94 -13.52 -19.84
CA ARG A 138 26.10 -12.24 -19.14
C ARG A 138 24.92 -11.30 -19.37
N TYR A 139 24.39 -11.24 -20.58
CA TYR A 139 23.19 -10.46 -20.91
C TYR A 139 21.96 -10.96 -20.16
N ARG A 140 21.72 -12.28 -20.14
CA ARG A 140 20.60 -12.88 -19.41
C ARG A 140 20.64 -12.58 -17.91
N ILE A 141 21.82 -12.71 -17.29
CA ILE A 141 21.97 -12.50 -15.85
C ILE A 141 21.88 -11.02 -15.49
N SER A 142 22.54 -10.15 -16.26
CA SER A 142 22.62 -8.73 -15.93
C SER A 142 21.37 -7.96 -16.35
N VAL A 143 20.75 -8.25 -17.48
CA VAL A 143 19.66 -7.41 -18.01
C VAL A 143 18.32 -8.12 -17.91
N VAL A 144 18.23 -9.33 -18.43
CA VAL A 144 16.94 -10.01 -18.57
C VAL A 144 16.37 -10.42 -17.22
N LYS A 145 17.19 -11.04 -16.35
CA LYS A 145 16.77 -11.51 -15.03
C LYS A 145 16.25 -10.37 -14.13
N PRO A 146 16.96 -9.25 -13.95
CA PRO A 146 16.48 -8.15 -13.13
C PRO A 146 15.17 -7.55 -13.65
N ILE A 147 15.03 -7.42 -14.97
CA ILE A 147 13.81 -6.88 -15.60
C ILE A 147 12.62 -7.81 -15.40
N LEU A 148 12.80 -9.12 -15.58
CA LEU A 148 11.76 -10.12 -15.35
C LEU A 148 11.30 -10.11 -13.89
N CYS A 149 12.24 -10.11 -12.94
CA CYS A 149 11.92 -10.02 -11.52
C CYS A 149 11.14 -8.74 -11.19
N LEU A 150 11.59 -7.59 -11.70
CA LEU A 150 10.89 -6.31 -11.50
C LEU A 150 9.47 -6.35 -12.08
N TYR A 151 9.29 -6.95 -13.26
CA TYR A 151 7.99 -7.07 -13.88
C TYR A 151 7.04 -7.97 -13.08
N ASP A 152 7.55 -9.07 -12.52
CA ASP A 152 6.79 -9.93 -11.62
C ASP A 152 6.37 -9.18 -10.35
N PHE A 153 7.29 -8.44 -9.72
CA PHE A 153 6.97 -7.55 -8.59
C PHE A 153 5.89 -6.52 -8.93
N LEU A 154 5.94 -5.91 -10.12
CA LEU A 154 4.93 -4.95 -10.58
C LEU A 154 3.56 -5.61 -10.75
N ASN A 155 3.50 -6.84 -11.25
CA ASN A 155 2.24 -7.58 -11.39
C ASN A 155 1.67 -8.02 -10.05
N ALA A 156 2.52 -8.52 -9.15
CA ALA A 156 2.13 -8.87 -7.79
C ALA A 156 1.59 -7.65 -7.03
N ALA A 157 2.28 -6.52 -7.11
CA ALA A 157 1.84 -5.26 -6.51
C ALA A 157 0.51 -4.77 -7.11
N GLU A 158 0.31 -4.90 -8.42
CA GLU A 158 -0.97 -4.57 -9.05
C GLU A 158 -2.10 -5.48 -8.58
N SER A 159 -1.86 -6.80 -8.49
CA SER A 159 -2.86 -7.74 -8.01
C SER A 159 -3.26 -7.48 -6.56
N GLN A 160 -2.33 -7.00 -5.74
CA GLN A 160 -2.55 -6.80 -4.31
C GLN A 160 -3.11 -5.41 -3.97
N PHE A 161 -2.68 -4.36 -4.66
CA PHE A 161 -2.98 -2.96 -4.33
C PHE A 161 -3.69 -2.20 -5.45
N GLY A 162 -3.92 -2.82 -6.60
CA GLY A 162 -4.44 -2.19 -7.81
C GLY A 162 -3.39 -1.38 -8.57
N ILE A 163 -3.83 -0.72 -9.66
CA ILE A 163 -2.96 0.11 -10.49
C ILE A 163 -2.71 1.45 -9.79
N THR A 164 -1.62 1.53 -9.01
CA THR A 164 -1.13 2.78 -8.41
C THR A 164 -0.34 3.61 -9.44
N PRO A 165 -0.16 4.93 -9.22
CA PRO A 165 0.69 5.77 -10.08
C PRO A 165 2.13 5.25 -10.21
N THR A 166 2.70 4.74 -9.11
CA THR A 166 4.04 4.14 -9.06
C THR A 166 4.12 2.90 -9.96
N VAL A 167 3.19 1.96 -9.79
CA VAL A 167 3.14 0.74 -10.61
C VAL A 167 2.97 1.09 -12.09
N ARG A 168 2.07 2.03 -12.42
CA ARG A 168 1.85 2.49 -13.79
C ARG A 168 3.12 3.10 -14.40
N PHE A 169 3.80 3.97 -13.67
CA PHE A 169 5.04 4.61 -14.12
C PHE A 169 6.10 3.57 -14.48
N TYR A 170 6.36 2.61 -13.59
CA TYR A 170 7.39 1.60 -13.81
C TYR A 170 7.01 0.59 -14.90
N LYS A 171 5.72 0.23 -15.01
CA LYS A 171 5.25 -0.60 -16.13
C LYS A 171 5.50 0.09 -17.47
N ILE A 172 5.16 1.37 -17.61
CA ILE A 172 5.43 2.14 -18.84
C ILE A 172 6.94 2.20 -19.13
N ARG A 173 7.76 2.48 -18.12
CA ARG A 173 9.22 2.60 -18.25
C ARG A 173 9.85 1.32 -18.81
N TYR A 174 9.49 0.16 -18.28
CA TYR A 174 10.12 -1.10 -18.65
C TYR A 174 9.42 -1.83 -19.83
N GLN A 175 8.22 -1.40 -20.22
CA GLN A 175 7.50 -1.96 -21.36
C GLN A 175 8.27 -1.79 -22.67
N TRP A 176 9.00 -0.69 -22.86
CA TRP A 176 9.80 -0.49 -24.06
C TRP A 176 10.95 -1.50 -24.17
N ILE A 177 11.64 -1.80 -23.06
CA ILE A 177 12.75 -2.79 -23.06
C ILE A 177 12.22 -4.18 -23.41
N ILE A 178 11.05 -4.54 -22.90
CA ILE A 178 10.42 -5.84 -23.20
C ILE A 178 9.97 -5.92 -24.66
N ASN A 179 9.36 -4.85 -25.18
CA ASN A 179 8.99 -4.78 -26.60
C ASN A 179 10.22 -4.93 -27.50
N LEU A 180 11.33 -4.31 -27.13
CA LEU A 180 12.59 -4.40 -27.86
C LEU A 180 13.13 -5.85 -27.86
N HIS A 181 13.08 -6.57 -26.74
CA HIS A 181 13.47 -7.99 -26.71
C HIS A 181 12.57 -8.88 -27.59
N ASN A 182 11.27 -8.59 -27.63
CA ASN A 182 10.29 -9.33 -28.43
C ASN A 182 10.42 -9.07 -29.93
N GLU A 183 10.66 -7.82 -30.33
CA GLU A 183 10.80 -7.41 -31.74
C GLU A 183 12.04 -8.04 -32.40
N TYR A 184 13.12 -8.22 -31.64
CA TYR A 184 14.37 -8.77 -32.13
C TYR A 184 14.51 -10.29 -31.98
N ASN A 185 13.40 -10.99 -31.69
CA ASN A 185 13.39 -12.45 -31.57
C ASN A 185 14.54 -12.98 -30.70
N LEU A 186 14.88 -12.29 -29.60
CA LEU A 186 15.86 -12.86 -28.66
C LEU A 186 15.31 -14.10 -27.94
N HIS A 187 14.03 -14.46 -28.16
CA HIS A 187 13.32 -15.61 -27.55
C HIS A 187 13.45 -15.66 -26.02
N GLU A 188 13.79 -14.52 -25.41
CA GLU A 188 14.25 -14.46 -24.04
C GLU A 188 13.18 -13.90 -23.09
N ILE A 189 12.12 -13.25 -23.55
CA ILE A 189 11.09 -12.69 -22.67
C ILE A 189 9.69 -13.02 -23.22
N HIS A 190 9.22 -14.24 -23.00
CA HIS A 190 7.82 -14.56 -23.26
C HIS A 190 6.95 -14.05 -22.11
N MET A 191 6.12 -13.03 -22.37
CA MET A 191 5.12 -12.58 -21.43
C MET A 191 3.91 -13.54 -21.42
N PRO A 192 3.63 -14.25 -20.32
CA PRO A 192 2.35 -14.92 -20.15
C PRO A 192 1.25 -13.88 -19.88
N LYS A 193 0.07 -14.12 -20.46
CA LYS A 193 -1.14 -13.29 -20.29
C LYS A 193 -1.62 -13.13 -18.84
N PHE A 194 -1.09 -13.91 -17.88
CA PHE A 194 -1.58 -13.99 -16.50
C PHE A 194 -0.48 -13.81 -15.44
N GLY A 195 0.61 -13.10 -15.77
CA GLY A 195 1.75 -12.97 -14.87
C GLY A 195 2.66 -14.20 -14.94
N ILE A 196 3.94 -13.99 -14.64
CA ILE A 196 4.97 -15.03 -14.75
C ILE A 196 4.95 -15.82 -13.44
N THR A 197 4.69 -17.12 -13.50
CA THR A 197 4.75 -17.94 -12.28
C THR A 197 6.20 -18.12 -11.84
N SER A 198 6.44 -18.28 -10.54
CA SER A 198 7.77 -18.51 -9.96
C SER A 198 8.48 -19.70 -10.61
N LYS A 199 7.71 -20.74 -10.98
CA LYS A 199 8.21 -21.92 -11.70
C LYS A 199 8.60 -21.62 -13.15
N GLN A 200 7.87 -20.75 -13.86
CA GLN A 200 8.26 -20.32 -15.21
C GLN A 200 9.53 -19.48 -15.20
N LEU A 201 9.73 -18.67 -14.15
CA LEU A 201 11.01 -17.98 -13.91
C LEU A 201 12.11 -19.01 -13.64
N GLU A 202 11.87 -19.97 -12.76
CA GLU A 202 12.84 -21.01 -12.42
C GLU A 202 13.22 -21.87 -13.64
N ASP A 203 12.25 -22.35 -14.40
CA ASP A 203 12.48 -23.11 -15.64
C ASP A 203 13.24 -22.27 -16.67
N TYR A 204 12.95 -20.97 -16.79
CA TYR A 204 13.67 -20.05 -17.68
C TYR A 204 15.12 -19.79 -17.20
N PHE A 205 15.36 -19.74 -15.89
CA PHE A 205 16.67 -19.45 -15.32
C PHE A 205 17.59 -20.66 -15.16
N TYR A 206 17.01 -21.86 -15.00
CA TYR A 206 17.75 -23.07 -14.60
C TYR A 206 17.69 -24.23 -15.61
N ASN A 207 16.83 -24.20 -16.64
CA ASN A 207 17.01 -25.10 -17.80
C ASN A 207 18.13 -24.55 -18.69
N ILE A 208 19.33 -24.98 -18.36
CA ILE A 208 20.51 -24.88 -19.23
C ILE A 208 20.56 -26.19 -20.02
N GLU A 209 20.04 -26.18 -21.25
CA GLU A 209 20.47 -27.10 -22.31
C GLU A 209 21.49 -26.40 -23.19
#